data_AF-A0A136M026-F1
#
_entry.id   AF-A0A136M026-F1
#
_cell.length_a   1.000
_cell.length_b   1.000
_cell.length_c   1.000
_cell.angle_alpha   90.00
_cell.angle_beta   90.00
_cell.angle_gamma   90.00
#
_symmetry.space_group_name_H-M   'P 1'
#
loop_
_entity.id
_entity.type
_entity.pdbx_description
1 polymer ?
#
loop_
_entity_poly.entity_id
_entity_poly.type
_entity_poly.pdbx_seq_one_letter_code
_entity_poly.pdbx_strand_id
1 'polypeptide(L)'
;MSTALVYGNGSMLVNVNNRLNIADLYWPYVGQENHLNEVPNQMFLRIDGTLDMLTDWEISPAYTEDSLVGKSSARSVFRKLMFSLREAVLPDKQVFLREYSFTNSADYTREVYLYVKNNFRLMEGDIGDTALWYPKAGALVHYKKNRYLAVGSSGVLHQFTCASPLDNSGRGAFPDTEGQLAYNPVATGEVESCLSVKLTIAPGERVTADFFHCSRLLL
;
A
#
# COMPACT_ATOMS: atom_id res chain seq x y z
N MET A 1 5.38 16.13 -5.00
CA MET A 1 4.67 15.99 -3.69
C MET A 1 5.68 16.16 -2.57
N SER A 2 5.34 16.76 -1.42
CA SER A 2 6.30 16.91 -0.31
C SER A 2 6.44 15.59 0.46
N THR A 3 7.69 15.14 0.61
CA THR A 3 8.06 13.99 1.44
C THR A 3 7.92 14.34 2.92
N ALA A 4 7.27 13.47 3.68
CA ALA A 4 7.09 13.59 5.12
C ALA A 4 8.05 12.67 5.89
N LEU A 5 8.18 11.43 5.42
CA LEU A 5 9.01 10.39 6.05
C LEU A 5 9.86 9.69 4.98
N VAL A 6 11.02 9.20 5.39
CA VAL A 6 12.06 8.59 4.57
C VAL A 6 12.60 7.37 5.32
N TYR A 7 12.53 6.20 4.70
CA TYR A 7 12.98 4.95 5.26
C TYR A 7 14.01 4.32 4.34
N GLY A 8 15.14 3.85 4.86
CA GLY A 8 16.10 3.15 4.01
C GLY A 8 17.22 2.43 4.74
N ASN A 9 17.90 1.58 4.00
CA ASN A 9 18.99 0.72 4.48
C ASN A 9 20.21 0.70 3.54
N GLY A 10 20.32 1.69 2.65
CA GLY A 10 21.38 1.78 1.63
C GLY A 10 21.13 1.00 0.34
N SER A 11 20.22 0.02 0.35
CA SER A 11 19.81 -0.75 -0.84
C SER A 11 18.37 -0.52 -1.27
N MET A 12 17.52 -0.09 -0.34
CA MET A 12 16.15 0.35 -0.58
C MET A 12 15.94 1.70 0.11
N LEU A 13 15.26 2.62 -0.57
CA LEU A 13 14.76 3.87 0.01
C LEU A 13 13.27 4.00 -0.30
N VAL A 14 12.45 4.33 0.69
CA VAL A 14 11.02 4.56 0.55
C VAL A 14 10.69 5.93 1.11
N ASN A 15 10.11 6.79 0.28
CA ASN A 15 9.61 8.10 0.69
C ASN A 15 8.10 8.02 0.87
N VAL A 16 7.59 8.51 1.99
CA VAL A 16 6.16 8.60 2.30
C VAL A 16 5.77 10.07 2.40
N ASN A 17 4.69 10.45 1.72
CA ASN A 17 4.22 11.83 1.73
C ASN A 17 3.29 12.15 2.91
N ASN A 18 2.88 13.40 3.02
CA ASN A 18 1.98 13.89 4.08
C ASN A 18 0.56 13.26 4.08
N ARG A 19 0.21 12.48 3.05
CA ARG A 19 -1.04 11.71 2.96
C ARG A 19 -0.83 10.21 3.25
N LEU A 20 0.34 9.84 3.79
CA LEU A 20 0.75 8.45 4.08
C LEU A 20 0.89 7.55 2.84
N ASN A 21 0.87 8.12 1.64
CA ASN A 21 1.11 7.39 0.40
C ASN A 21 2.61 7.23 0.17
N ILE A 22 3.02 6.09 -0.41
CA ILE A 22 4.42 5.91 -0.81
C ILE A 22 4.61 6.73 -2.08
N ALA A 23 5.43 7.77 -1.98
CA ALA A 23 5.69 8.70 -3.08
C ALA A 23 6.83 8.23 -3.97
N ASP A 24 7.87 7.63 -3.38
CA ASP A 24 9.01 7.08 -4.11
C ASP A 24 9.45 5.75 -3.51
N LEU A 25 9.97 4.88 -4.37
CA LEU A 25 10.63 3.63 -3.98
C LEU A 25 11.87 3.45 -4.85
N TYR A 26 13.05 3.60 -4.24
CA TYR A 26 14.34 3.41 -4.90
C TYR A 26 14.93 2.04 -4.56
N TRP A 27 15.34 1.31 -5.58
CA TRP A 27 16.03 0.02 -5.50
C TRP A 27 16.68 -0.26 -6.88
N PRO A 28 17.85 -0.94 -7.01
CA PRO A 28 18.66 -1.61 -5.99
C PRO A 28 19.60 -0.74 -5.17
N TYR A 29 19.72 0.55 -5.53
CA TYR A 29 20.51 1.51 -4.79
C TYR A 29 19.71 2.79 -4.58
N VAL A 30 20.00 3.46 -3.47
CA VAL A 30 19.38 4.75 -3.14
C VAL A 30 19.69 5.77 -4.23
N GLY A 31 18.66 6.41 -4.78
CA GLY A 31 18.79 7.46 -5.78
C GLY A 31 19.08 6.99 -7.20
N GLN A 32 19.06 5.68 -7.49
CA GLN A 32 19.29 5.17 -8.84
C GLN A 32 18.02 5.06 -9.67
N GLU A 33 17.16 4.08 -9.39
CA GLU A 33 15.93 3.83 -10.15
C GLU A 33 14.73 4.12 -9.23
N ASN A 34 13.92 5.13 -9.55
CA ASN A 34 12.64 5.34 -8.85
C ASN A 34 11.53 4.49 -9.49
N HIS A 35 11.01 3.52 -8.76
CA HIS A 35 9.98 2.60 -9.25
C HIS A 35 8.55 3.13 -9.18
N LEU A 36 8.34 4.41 -8.84
CA LEU A 36 7.01 5.05 -8.85
C LEU A 36 6.91 6.22 -9.83
N ASN A 37 8.03 6.84 -10.20
CA ASN A 37 8.12 7.91 -11.19
C ASN A 37 6.97 8.95 -11.08
N GLU A 38 6.86 9.60 -9.92
CA GLU A 38 5.84 10.61 -9.57
C GLU A 38 4.39 10.11 -9.39
N VAL A 39 4.10 8.84 -9.62
CA VAL A 39 2.78 8.23 -9.38
C VAL A 39 2.80 7.43 -8.07
N PRO A 40 2.23 7.96 -6.97
CA PRO A 40 2.38 7.35 -5.65
C PRO A 40 1.61 6.03 -5.55
N ASN A 41 2.11 5.08 -4.77
CA ASN A 41 1.27 3.98 -4.27
C ASN A 41 0.33 4.54 -3.20
N GLN A 42 -0.94 4.21 -3.30
CA GLN A 42 -2.00 4.80 -2.50
C GLN A 42 -2.55 3.79 -1.50
N MET A 43 -2.95 4.31 -0.34
CA MET A 43 -3.84 3.61 0.57
C MET A 43 -5.18 4.35 0.68
N PHE A 44 -6.25 3.59 0.79
CA PHE A 44 -7.60 4.13 1.03
C PHE A 44 -8.45 3.06 1.71
N LEU A 45 -9.61 3.48 2.21
CA LEU A 45 -10.48 2.61 3.00
C LEU A 45 -11.83 2.41 2.31
N ARG A 46 -12.52 1.33 2.67
CA ARG A 46 -13.98 1.26 2.59
C ARG A 46 -14.49 1.07 4.01
N ILE A 47 -15.31 1.98 4.50
CA ILE A 47 -15.81 1.99 5.87
C ILE A 47 -17.33 1.88 5.79
N ASP A 48 -17.89 0.79 6.32
CA ASP A 48 -19.33 0.50 6.34
C ASP A 48 -19.99 0.68 4.95
N GLY A 49 -19.33 0.19 3.90
CA GLY A 49 -19.83 0.26 2.53
C GLY A 49 -19.42 1.50 1.73
N THR A 50 -18.87 2.54 2.36
CA THR A 50 -18.44 3.76 1.65
C THR A 50 -16.93 3.81 1.44
N LEU A 51 -16.49 4.04 0.20
CA LEU A 51 -15.08 4.33 -0.08
C LEU A 51 -14.65 5.68 0.52
N ASP A 52 -13.44 5.70 1.08
CA ASP A 52 -12.89 6.85 1.79
C ASP A 52 -11.41 7.04 1.41
N MET A 53 -11.13 8.15 0.75
CA MET A 53 -9.81 8.54 0.24
C MET A 53 -8.99 9.33 1.26
N LEU A 54 -9.38 9.31 2.53
CA LEU A 54 -8.70 10.00 3.63
C LEU A 54 -8.61 11.53 3.45
N THR A 55 -9.61 12.12 2.79
CA THR A 55 -9.59 13.54 2.43
C THR A 55 -9.85 14.45 3.64
N ASP A 56 -10.75 14.04 4.52
CA ASP A 56 -11.20 14.73 5.75
C ASP A 56 -10.48 14.26 7.02
N TRP A 57 -9.39 13.51 6.88
CA TRP A 57 -8.65 12.95 8.01
C TRP A 57 -7.58 13.91 8.53
N GLU A 58 -7.47 13.98 9.86
CA GLU A 58 -6.33 14.59 10.54
C GLU A 58 -5.16 13.61 10.51
N ILE A 59 -4.13 13.90 9.71
CA ILE A 59 -2.96 13.04 9.50
C ILE A 59 -1.73 13.68 10.16
N SER A 60 -1.02 12.90 10.96
CA SER A 60 0.22 13.31 11.63
C SER A 60 1.32 12.27 11.37
N PRO A 61 2.14 12.48 10.32
CA PRO A 61 3.32 11.65 10.06
C PRO A 61 4.40 11.95 11.11
N ALA A 62 5.02 10.90 11.66
CA ALA A 62 6.07 11.05 12.67
C ALA A 62 7.01 9.85 12.68
N TYR A 63 8.18 10.01 13.29
CA TYR A 63 9.05 8.91 13.67
C TYR A 63 8.87 8.55 15.15
N THR A 64 9.20 7.31 15.50
CA THR A 64 9.52 6.96 16.88
C THR A 64 10.85 7.61 17.25
N GLU A 65 10.90 8.21 18.44
CA GLU A 65 12.10 8.88 18.98
C GLU A 65 13.36 8.03 18.81
N ASP A 66 14.45 8.68 18.40
CA ASP A 66 15.77 8.08 18.16
C ASP A 66 15.79 6.86 17.22
N SER A 67 14.86 6.78 16.27
CA SER A 67 14.82 5.67 15.31
C SER A 67 14.28 6.07 13.93
N LEU A 68 14.64 5.31 12.90
CA LEU A 68 14.04 5.41 11.55
C LEU A 68 12.74 4.60 11.42
N VAL A 69 12.04 4.35 12.54
CA VAL A 69 10.75 3.66 12.53
C VAL A 69 9.63 4.70 12.52
N GLY A 70 8.79 4.68 11.50
CA GLY A 70 7.60 5.52 11.41
C GLY A 70 6.59 5.19 12.51
N LYS A 71 5.92 6.22 13.02
CA LYS A 71 4.81 6.13 13.98
C LYS A 71 3.75 7.18 13.64
N SER A 72 3.21 7.09 12.43
CA SER A 72 2.20 8.03 11.93
C SER A 72 0.83 7.74 12.55
N SER A 73 -0.03 8.74 12.61
CA SER A 73 -1.44 8.57 13.00
C SER A 73 -2.38 9.29 12.04
N ALA A 74 -3.59 8.76 11.92
CA ALA A 74 -4.67 9.37 11.16
C ALA A 74 -5.98 9.19 11.93
N ARG A 75 -6.79 10.26 12.02
CA ARG A 75 -8.08 10.23 12.72
C ARG A 75 -9.17 10.92 11.90
N SER A 76 -10.34 10.31 11.83
CA SER A 76 -11.56 10.98 11.38
C SER A 76 -12.60 10.96 12.49
N VAL A 77 -12.99 12.16 12.95
CA VAL A 77 -14.06 12.35 13.93
C VAL A 77 -15.40 11.95 13.31
N PHE A 78 -15.64 12.33 12.06
CA PHE A 78 -16.87 12.00 11.33
C PHE A 78 -17.04 10.49 11.16
N ARG A 79 -15.97 9.79 10.74
CA ARG A 79 -16.01 8.34 10.59
C ARG A 79 -15.94 7.58 11.92
N LYS A 80 -15.67 8.23 13.06
CA LYS A 80 -15.42 7.58 14.36
C LYS A 80 -14.41 6.42 14.25
N LEU A 81 -13.33 6.66 13.51
CA LEU A 81 -12.27 5.69 13.26
C LEU A 81 -10.93 6.41 13.33
N MET A 82 -9.93 5.73 13.88
CA MET A 82 -8.54 6.17 13.83
C MET A 82 -7.65 4.99 13.50
N PHE A 83 -6.49 5.27 12.92
CA PHE A 83 -5.44 4.28 12.80
C PHE A 83 -4.06 4.88 13.03
N SER A 84 -3.14 4.06 13.49
CA SER A 84 -1.71 4.37 13.51
C SER A 84 -0.96 3.46 12.54
N LEU A 85 0.12 3.98 11.98
CA LEU A 85 1.04 3.22 11.16
C LEU A 85 2.36 3.00 11.89
N ARG A 86 2.92 1.80 11.75
CA ARG A 86 4.30 1.52 12.10
C ARG A 86 5.05 1.06 10.86
N GLU A 87 6.12 1.76 10.52
CA GLU A 87 6.72 1.68 9.19
C GLU A 87 8.23 1.59 9.27
N ALA A 88 8.84 0.71 8.47
CA ALA A 88 10.30 0.64 8.37
C ALA A 88 10.72 -0.08 7.09
N VAL A 89 11.89 0.31 6.57
CA VAL A 89 12.69 -0.59 5.73
C VAL A 89 13.54 -1.46 6.64
N LEU A 90 13.53 -2.77 6.44
CA LEU A 90 14.32 -3.70 7.25
C LEU A 90 15.83 -3.42 7.10
N PRO A 91 16.65 -3.52 8.17
CA PRO A 91 18.06 -3.14 8.10
C PRO A 91 18.91 -3.95 7.11
N ASP A 92 18.59 -5.23 6.93
CA ASP A 92 19.38 -6.22 6.19
C ASP A 92 18.68 -6.73 4.91
N LYS A 93 17.44 -6.31 4.67
CA LYS A 93 16.59 -6.80 3.59
C LYS A 93 15.92 -5.65 2.85
N GLN A 94 15.72 -5.81 1.55
CA GLN A 94 14.98 -4.83 0.75
C GLN A 94 13.47 -5.04 0.90
N VAL A 95 13.01 -4.90 2.14
CA VAL A 95 11.61 -5.06 2.53
C VAL A 95 11.19 -3.80 3.26
N PHE A 96 10.21 -3.12 2.72
CA PHE A 96 9.45 -2.10 3.43
C PHE A 96 8.22 -2.76 4.06
N LEU A 97 8.09 -2.64 5.38
CA LEU A 97 6.95 -3.12 6.15
C LEU A 97 6.12 -1.94 6.62
N ARG A 98 4.80 -2.06 6.48
CA ARG A 98 3.83 -1.10 7.01
C ARG A 98 2.73 -1.86 7.75
N GLU A 99 2.72 -1.70 9.08
CA GLU A 99 1.67 -2.20 9.95
C GLU A 99 0.65 -1.09 10.22
N TYR A 100 -0.62 -1.47 10.25
CA TYR A 100 -1.78 -0.63 10.50
C TYR A 100 -2.43 -1.11 11.79
N SER A 101 -2.72 -0.19 12.71
CA SER A 101 -3.50 -0.46 13.92
C SER A 101 -4.76 0.39 13.92
N PHE A 102 -5.90 -0.20 13.55
CA PHE A 102 -7.19 0.47 13.51
C PHE A 102 -7.88 0.40 14.86
N THR A 103 -8.41 1.52 15.35
CA THR A 103 -9.20 1.60 16.58
C THR A 103 -10.57 2.17 16.27
N ASN A 104 -11.62 1.46 16.67
CA ASN A 104 -13.00 1.88 16.48
C ASN A 104 -13.49 2.71 17.68
N SER A 105 -13.87 3.97 17.44
CA SER A 105 -14.42 4.85 18.47
C SER A 105 -15.94 5.00 18.39
N ALA A 106 -16.60 4.22 17.53
CA ALA A 106 -18.05 4.08 17.54
C ALA A 106 -18.51 3.08 18.61
N ASP A 107 -19.80 3.17 18.94
CA ASP A 107 -20.55 2.30 19.84
C ASP A 107 -21.12 1.06 19.13
N TYR A 108 -20.79 0.86 17.85
CA TYR A 108 -21.16 -0.30 17.04
C TYR A 108 -19.95 -0.90 16.31
N THR A 109 -20.02 -2.18 15.98
CA THR A 109 -18.97 -2.89 15.22
C THR A 109 -18.83 -2.33 13.82
N ARG A 110 -17.58 -2.13 13.37
CA ARG A 110 -17.26 -1.57 12.04
C ARG A 110 -16.72 -2.63 11.11
N GLU A 111 -17.12 -2.52 9.86
CA GLU A 111 -16.51 -3.26 8.76
C GLU A 111 -15.61 -2.30 7.98
N VAL A 112 -14.30 -2.58 8.00
CA VAL A 112 -13.28 -1.75 7.35
C VAL A 112 -12.50 -2.59 6.36
N TYR A 113 -12.40 -2.11 5.14
CA TYR A 113 -11.48 -2.65 4.14
C TYR A 113 -10.35 -1.67 3.97
N LEU A 114 -9.13 -2.18 4.03
CA LEU A 114 -7.94 -1.41 3.70
C LEU A 114 -7.46 -1.86 2.32
N TYR A 115 -7.37 -0.91 1.39
CA TYR A 115 -6.85 -1.12 0.05
C TYR A 115 -5.45 -0.52 -0.08
N VAL A 116 -4.56 -1.26 -0.74
CA VAL A 116 -3.23 -0.79 -1.15
C VAL A 116 -3.15 -0.90 -2.66
N LYS A 117 -3.20 0.25 -3.34
CA LYS A 117 -3.05 0.37 -4.79
C LYS A 117 -1.61 0.70 -5.14
N ASN A 118 -0.99 -0.12 -5.99
CA ASN A 118 0.38 0.04 -6.44
C ASN A 118 0.41 0.45 -7.91
N ASN A 119 1.20 1.48 -8.20
CA ASN A 119 1.33 2.13 -9.51
C ASN A 119 2.79 2.05 -9.98
N PHE A 120 3.41 0.87 -9.86
CA PHE A 120 4.83 0.72 -10.17
C PHE A 120 5.14 1.09 -11.62
N ARG A 121 6.23 1.82 -11.79
CA ARG A 121 6.85 2.24 -13.04
C ARG A 121 8.27 1.71 -13.03
N LEU A 122 8.42 0.40 -13.23
CA LEU A 122 9.70 -0.27 -13.02
C LEU A 122 10.75 0.28 -14.00
N MET A 123 11.94 0.53 -13.46
CA MET A 123 13.04 1.18 -14.17
C MET A 123 12.63 2.55 -14.77
N GLU A 124 11.84 3.34 -14.03
CA GLU A 124 11.44 4.73 -14.38
C GLU A 124 10.61 4.83 -15.67
N GLY A 125 9.94 3.75 -16.07
CA GLY A 125 9.13 3.71 -17.27
C GLY A 125 7.81 2.99 -17.04
N ASP A 126 6.83 3.30 -17.88
CA ASP A 126 5.46 2.80 -17.84
C ASP A 126 5.17 1.74 -18.91
N ILE A 127 6.11 1.49 -19.81
CA ILE A 127 5.97 0.50 -20.87
C ILE A 127 6.64 -0.82 -20.47
N GLY A 128 5.94 -1.92 -20.72
CA GLY A 128 6.51 -3.27 -20.67
C GLY A 128 6.66 -3.85 -19.27
N ASP A 129 5.92 -3.33 -18.30
CA ASP A 129 5.81 -3.91 -16.97
C ASP A 129 4.80 -5.08 -17.00
N THR A 130 4.89 -5.96 -16.01
CA THR A 130 3.92 -7.03 -15.80
C THR A 130 3.59 -7.12 -14.32
N ALA A 131 2.31 -7.16 -14.00
CA ALA A 131 1.81 -7.43 -12.66
C ALA A 131 1.08 -8.78 -12.69
N LEU A 132 1.38 -9.67 -11.76
CA LEU A 132 0.67 -10.94 -11.64
C LEU A 132 0.49 -11.39 -10.19
N TRP A 133 -0.54 -12.17 -9.94
CA TRP A 133 -0.70 -12.92 -8.71
C TRP A 133 0.19 -14.16 -8.72
N TYR A 134 1.03 -14.30 -7.70
CA TYR A 134 1.88 -15.47 -7.50
C TYR A 134 1.38 -16.32 -6.32
N PRO A 135 0.61 -17.39 -6.59
CA PRO A 135 -0.09 -18.13 -5.53
C PRO A 135 0.81 -18.72 -4.46
N LYS A 136 2.03 -19.16 -4.83
CA LYS A 136 2.97 -19.79 -3.89
C LYS A 136 3.44 -18.83 -2.78
N ALA A 137 3.52 -17.53 -3.08
CA ALA A 137 3.90 -16.51 -2.10
C ALA A 137 2.68 -15.80 -1.49
N GLY A 138 1.47 -16.02 -2.02
CA GLY A 138 0.29 -15.26 -1.61
C GLY A 138 0.45 -13.75 -1.84
N ALA A 139 1.13 -13.36 -2.92
CA ALA A 139 1.50 -11.97 -3.17
C ALA A 139 1.32 -11.59 -4.64
N LEU A 140 1.11 -10.29 -4.89
CA LEU A 140 1.24 -9.72 -6.22
C LEU A 140 2.72 -9.46 -6.52
N VAL A 141 3.15 -9.80 -7.73
CA VAL A 141 4.51 -9.60 -8.21
C VAL A 141 4.46 -8.71 -9.45
N HIS A 142 5.16 -7.58 -9.35
CA HIS A 142 5.45 -6.70 -10.46
C HIS A 142 6.85 -6.97 -10.95
N TYR A 143 7.04 -7.12 -12.25
CA TYR A 143 8.37 -7.30 -12.81
C TYR A 143 8.55 -6.66 -14.17
N LYS A 144 9.82 -6.33 -14.45
CA LYS A 144 10.33 -5.87 -15.73
C LYS A 144 11.78 -6.28 -15.82
N LYS A 145 12.14 -7.06 -16.85
CA LYS A 145 13.48 -7.63 -17.00
C LYS A 145 13.93 -8.33 -15.71
N ASN A 146 14.98 -7.84 -15.06
CA ASN A 146 15.56 -8.38 -13.81
C ASN A 146 15.16 -7.58 -12.56
N ARG A 147 14.11 -6.76 -12.63
CA ARG A 147 13.51 -6.07 -11.48
C ARG A 147 12.22 -6.78 -11.08
N TYR A 148 12.11 -7.12 -9.80
CA TYR A 148 10.96 -7.82 -9.23
C TYR A 148 10.59 -7.15 -7.90
N LEU A 149 9.35 -6.69 -7.80
CA LEU A 149 8.74 -6.14 -6.58
C LEU A 149 7.51 -6.97 -6.22
N ALA A 150 7.49 -7.50 -5.01
CA ALA A 150 6.35 -8.21 -4.46
C ALA A 150 5.60 -7.32 -3.47
N VAL A 151 4.27 -7.41 -3.48
CA VAL A 151 3.39 -6.78 -2.50
C VAL A 151 2.47 -7.83 -1.91
N GLY A 152 2.46 -7.93 -0.59
CA GLY A 152 1.67 -8.92 0.12
C GLY A 152 1.30 -8.45 1.52
N SER A 153 0.62 -9.32 2.25
CA SER A 153 0.24 -9.16 3.65
C SER A 153 0.59 -10.45 4.40
N SER A 154 0.92 -10.36 5.68
CA SER A 154 1.00 -11.56 6.53
C SER A 154 -0.38 -12.13 6.86
N GLY A 155 -1.44 -11.31 6.72
CA GLY A 155 -2.83 -11.70 6.89
C GLY A 155 -3.48 -12.28 5.63
N VAL A 156 -4.75 -12.67 5.77
CA VAL A 156 -5.55 -13.16 4.64
C VAL A 156 -6.02 -11.97 3.80
N LEU A 157 -5.63 -11.96 2.53
CA LEU A 157 -6.14 -10.99 1.56
C LEU A 157 -7.62 -11.24 1.30
N HIS A 158 -8.39 -10.15 1.24
CA HIS A 158 -9.79 -10.18 0.88
C HIS A 158 -9.98 -10.20 -0.64
N GLN A 159 -9.32 -9.29 -1.37
CA GLN A 159 -9.34 -9.22 -2.83
C GLN A 159 -7.98 -8.79 -3.37
N PHE A 160 -7.74 -9.06 -4.65
CA PHE A 160 -6.64 -8.46 -5.40
C PHE A 160 -7.04 -8.29 -6.87
N THR A 161 -6.35 -7.42 -7.59
CA THR A 161 -6.43 -7.34 -9.06
C THR A 161 -5.17 -6.72 -9.64
N CYS A 162 -4.86 -7.10 -10.88
CA CYS A 162 -3.93 -6.43 -11.78
C CYS A 162 -4.73 -5.78 -12.91
N ALA A 163 -4.36 -4.59 -13.36
CA ALA A 163 -5.08 -3.89 -14.43
C ALA A 163 -4.19 -2.85 -15.09
N SER A 164 -4.45 -2.51 -16.34
CA SER A 164 -3.97 -1.24 -16.91
C SER A 164 -4.86 -0.08 -16.44
N PRO A 165 -4.36 1.17 -16.31
CA PRO A 165 -5.21 2.32 -15.96
C PRO A 165 -6.45 2.50 -16.84
N LEU A 166 -6.40 2.04 -18.10
CA LEU A 166 -7.51 2.12 -19.05
C LEU A 166 -8.56 1.01 -18.88
N ASP A 167 -8.23 -0.06 -18.16
CA ASP A 167 -9.15 -1.18 -17.92
C ASP A 167 -10.29 -0.76 -16.98
N ASN A 168 -11.30 -1.63 -16.86
CA ASN A 168 -12.43 -1.44 -15.94
C ASN A 168 -13.14 -0.10 -16.14
N SER A 169 -13.34 0.28 -17.41
CA SER A 169 -13.92 1.57 -17.80
C SER A 169 -13.10 2.78 -17.31
N GLY A 170 -11.76 2.69 -17.39
CA GLY A 170 -10.84 3.75 -16.97
C GLY A 170 -10.63 3.85 -15.46
N ARG A 171 -11.03 2.84 -14.68
CA ARG A 171 -10.78 2.78 -13.23
C ARG A 171 -9.43 2.12 -12.89
N GLY A 172 -8.83 1.39 -13.84
CA GLY A 172 -7.65 0.61 -13.60
C GLY A 172 -7.82 -0.38 -12.45
N ALA A 173 -6.88 -0.43 -11.51
CA ALA A 173 -6.94 -1.34 -10.38
C ALA A 173 -7.81 -0.83 -9.20
N PHE A 174 -8.58 0.24 -9.39
CA PHE A 174 -9.46 0.81 -8.36
C PHE A 174 -10.76 -0.02 -8.22
N PRO A 175 -11.27 -0.25 -6.98
CA PRO A 175 -12.54 -0.96 -6.82
C PRO A 175 -13.72 -0.16 -7.38
N ASP A 176 -14.81 -0.85 -7.69
CA ASP A 176 -16.06 -0.20 -8.01
C ASP A 176 -16.72 0.46 -6.78
N THR A 177 -17.90 1.05 -6.97
CA THR A 177 -18.66 1.73 -5.92
C THR A 177 -19.11 0.81 -4.79
N GLU A 178 -19.20 -0.50 -5.04
CA GLU A 178 -19.52 -1.50 -4.03
C GLU A 178 -18.26 -1.99 -3.29
N GLY A 179 -17.07 -1.58 -3.74
CA GLY A 179 -15.81 -2.01 -3.18
C GLY A 179 -15.26 -3.28 -3.81
N GLN A 180 -15.74 -3.71 -4.98
CA GLN A 180 -15.25 -4.92 -5.64
C GLN A 180 -14.09 -4.60 -6.58
N LEU A 181 -12.98 -5.33 -6.41
CA LEU A 181 -11.91 -5.40 -7.42
C LEU A 181 -12.31 -6.34 -8.56
N ALA A 182 -11.78 -6.10 -9.76
CA ALA A 182 -12.10 -6.91 -10.95
C ALA A 182 -11.53 -8.35 -10.93
N TYR A 183 -10.68 -8.69 -9.94
CA TYR A 183 -10.07 -10.02 -9.76
C TYR A 183 -9.26 -10.55 -10.95
N ASN A 184 -8.61 -9.67 -11.70
CA ASN A 184 -7.73 -10.09 -12.78
C ASN A 184 -6.34 -10.50 -12.23
N PRO A 185 -5.88 -11.75 -12.42
CA PRO A 185 -4.64 -12.23 -11.83
C PRO A 185 -3.38 -11.80 -12.58
N VAL A 186 -3.48 -11.19 -13.76
CA VAL A 186 -2.30 -10.75 -14.53
C VAL A 186 -2.64 -9.60 -15.47
N ALA A 187 -1.75 -8.61 -15.55
CA ALA A 187 -1.80 -7.54 -16.54
C ALA A 187 -0.39 -7.21 -17.04
N THR A 188 -0.29 -6.63 -18.24
CA THR A 188 0.98 -6.27 -18.89
C THR A 188 0.91 -4.88 -19.53
N GLY A 189 2.04 -4.21 -19.70
CA GLY A 189 2.11 -2.87 -20.30
C GLY A 189 2.28 -1.79 -19.22
N GLU A 190 1.46 -0.75 -19.29
CA GLU A 190 1.27 0.17 -18.16
C GLU A 190 0.31 -0.49 -17.19
N VAL A 191 0.84 -0.93 -16.03
CA VAL A 191 0.11 -1.77 -15.10
C VAL A 191 0.02 -1.14 -13.72
N GLU A 192 -1.11 -1.40 -13.09
CA GLU A 192 -1.43 -1.11 -11.71
C GLU A 192 -1.83 -2.42 -11.03
N SER A 193 -1.86 -2.37 -9.71
CA SER A 193 -2.50 -3.42 -8.95
C SER A 193 -3.15 -2.89 -7.68
N CYS A 194 -4.05 -3.67 -7.12
CA CYS A 194 -4.62 -3.37 -5.81
C CYS A 194 -4.79 -4.66 -5.03
N LEU A 195 -4.50 -4.62 -3.73
CA LEU A 195 -4.82 -5.67 -2.78
C LEU A 195 -5.67 -5.08 -1.66
N SER A 196 -6.50 -5.90 -1.04
CA SER A 196 -7.26 -5.49 0.13
C SER A 196 -7.25 -6.52 1.24
N VAL A 197 -7.43 -6.05 2.46
CA VAL A 197 -7.73 -6.87 3.65
C VAL A 197 -9.05 -6.40 4.25
N LYS A 198 -9.79 -7.32 4.86
CA LYS A 198 -11.06 -7.04 5.54
C LYS A 198 -10.86 -7.13 7.05
N LEU A 199 -11.32 -6.11 7.77
CA LEU A 199 -11.26 -6.01 9.22
C LEU A 199 -12.66 -5.83 9.79
N THR A 200 -12.93 -6.53 10.88
CA THR A 200 -14.14 -6.34 11.70
C THR A 200 -13.70 -5.88 13.07
N ILE A 201 -14.12 -4.68 13.47
CA ILE A 201 -13.60 -4.01 14.67
C ILE A 201 -14.77 -3.71 15.61
N ALA A 202 -14.83 -4.39 16.75
CA ALA A 202 -15.87 -4.16 17.75
C ALA A 202 -15.73 -2.76 18.40
N PRO A 203 -16.76 -2.26 19.11
CA PRO A 203 -16.70 -0.97 19.80
C PRO A 203 -15.52 -0.88 20.77
N GLY A 204 -14.72 0.18 20.66
CA GLY A 204 -13.54 0.40 21.51
C GLY A 204 -12.34 -0.52 21.24
N GLU A 205 -12.49 -1.52 20.39
CA GLU A 205 -11.44 -2.49 20.09
C GLU A 205 -10.43 -1.96 19.08
N ARG A 206 -9.27 -2.63 19.08
CA ARG A 206 -8.17 -2.41 18.14
C ARG A 206 -7.85 -3.68 17.37
N VAL A 207 -7.71 -3.54 16.06
CA VAL A 207 -7.32 -4.65 15.16
C VAL A 207 -6.16 -4.20 14.27
N THR A 208 -5.24 -5.12 14.01
CA THR A 208 -4.05 -4.87 13.19
C THR A 208 -4.14 -5.53 11.82
N ALA A 209 -3.45 -4.93 10.85
CA ALA A 209 -3.17 -5.52 9.54
C ALA A 209 -1.82 -5.02 9.06
N ASP A 210 -1.21 -5.71 8.10
CA ASP A 210 0.06 -5.28 7.52
C ASP A 210 0.08 -5.44 6.00
N PHE A 211 0.95 -4.67 5.38
CA PHE A 211 1.42 -4.94 4.04
C PHE A 211 2.93 -4.81 4.00
N PHE A 212 3.56 -5.57 3.10
CA PHE A 212 4.98 -5.46 2.82
C PHE A 212 5.24 -5.26 1.33
N HIS A 213 6.25 -4.45 1.01
CA HIS A 213 6.83 -4.29 -0.32
C HIS A 213 8.23 -4.88 -0.29
N CYS A 214 8.45 -5.98 -1.00
CA CYS A 214 9.70 -6.71 -1.02
C CYS A 214 10.31 -6.65 -2.42
N SER A 215 11.52 -6.13 -2.55
CA SER A 215 12.29 -6.29 -3.77
C SER A 215 13.22 -7.49 -3.65
N ARG A 216 13.44 -8.18 -4.77
CA ARG A 216 14.21 -9.44 -4.83
C ARG A 216 13.53 -10.59 -4.06
N LEU A 217 12.46 -11.14 -4.65
CA LEU A 217 12.03 -12.50 -4.31
C LEU A 217 13.19 -13.45 -4.66
N LEU A 218 13.74 -14.14 -3.65
CA LEU A 218 14.55 -15.33 -3.89
C LEU A 218 13.60 -16.41 -4.42
N LEU A 219 13.37 -16.40 -5.74
CA LEU A 219 12.71 -17.50 -6.46
C LEU A 219 13.73 -18.58 -6.80
#